data_AF-A0A924I4V2-F1
#
_entry.id   AF-A0A924I4V2-F1
#
_cell.length_a   1.000
_cell.length_b   1.000
_cell.length_c   1.000
_cell.angle_alpha   90.00
_cell.angle_beta   90.00
_cell.angle_gamma   90.00
#
_symmetry.space_group_name_H-M   'P 1'
#
loop_
_entity.id
_entity.type
_entity.pdbx_description
1 polymer ?
#
loop_
_entity_poly.entity_id
_entity_poly.type
_entity_poly.pdbx_seq_one_letter_code
_entity_poly.pdbx_strand_id
1 'polypeptide(L)'
;MIHADVLRDKPFIDAGAIDKLAANAPVAIAARQGGWMQVETGGKSGWVHTLNVRLAGGGATGSGGLMAAASVFRTGSSGTQVTTGVKGLGESDLRAAQPDAAQLALLNAQAVTAADASGQATRNGLKPNQVAYLKPGKRK
;
A
#
# COMPACT_ATOMS: atom_id res chain seq x y z
N MET A 1 -8.30 13.28 8.85
CA MET A 1 -7.34 13.78 9.86
C MET A 1 -6.00 14.01 9.18
N ILE A 2 -5.15 14.87 9.72
CA ILE A 2 -3.90 15.28 9.07
C ILE A 2 -2.77 15.35 10.10
N HIS A 3 -1.51 15.28 9.69
CA HIS A 3 -0.39 15.66 10.54
C HIS A 3 -0.19 17.18 10.47
N ALA A 4 0.61 17.72 11.41
CA ALA A 4 0.98 19.12 11.34
C ALA A 4 1.80 19.37 10.08
N ASP A 5 1.33 20.27 9.22
CA ASP A 5 1.98 20.63 7.95
C ASP A 5 1.68 22.09 7.60
N VAL A 6 2.33 22.59 6.56
CA VAL A 6 2.09 23.92 6.00
C VAL A 6 1.12 23.79 4.84
N LEU A 7 0.04 24.58 4.89
CA LEU A 7 -0.89 24.76 3.78
C LEU A 7 -0.22 25.67 2.75
N ARG A 8 0.03 25.16 1.54
CA ARG A 8 0.75 25.88 0.46
C ARG A 8 -0.19 26.40 -0.62
N ASP A 9 0.23 27.43 -1.35
CA ASP A 9 -0.55 27.98 -2.48
C ASP A 9 -0.53 27.11 -3.73
N LYS A 10 0.55 26.36 -3.95
CA LYS A 10 0.76 25.49 -5.10
C LYS A 10 1.29 24.11 -4.68
N PRO A 11 1.14 23.08 -5.54
CA PRO A 11 1.63 21.72 -5.29
C PRO A 11 3.15 21.60 -5.55
N PHE A 12 3.96 22.45 -4.92
CA PHE A 12 5.43 22.41 -4.96
C PHE A 12 6.01 22.59 -3.56
N ILE A 13 7.20 22.05 -3.30
CA ILE A 13 7.79 22.04 -1.95
C ILE A 13 8.19 23.45 -1.47
N ASP A 14 8.59 24.29 -2.41
CA ASP A 14 9.05 25.68 -2.30
C ASP A 14 7.92 26.71 -2.54
N ALA A 15 6.68 26.24 -2.73
CA ALA A 15 5.50 27.07 -2.85
C ALA A 15 5.24 27.88 -1.56
N GLY A 16 4.58 29.03 -1.72
CA GLY A 16 4.34 29.96 -0.62
C GLY A 16 3.43 29.35 0.46
N ALA A 17 3.75 29.61 1.73
CA ALA A 17 2.93 29.18 2.86
C ALA A 17 1.71 30.10 3.02
N ILE A 18 0.50 29.56 2.88
CA ILE A 18 -0.77 30.25 3.15
C ILE A 18 -1.06 30.22 4.66
N ASP A 19 -0.90 29.05 5.29
CA ASP A 19 -1.20 28.87 6.70
C ASP A 19 -0.46 27.67 7.30
N LYS A 20 -0.46 27.58 8.63
CA LYS A 20 -0.03 26.38 9.35
C LYS A 20 -1.25 25.55 9.73
N LEU A 21 -1.14 24.26 9.50
CA LEU A 21 -2.23 23.34 9.70
C LEU A 21 -1.91 22.44 10.89
N ALA A 22 -2.77 22.46 11.91
CA ALA A 22 -2.58 21.68 13.12
C ALA A 22 -2.82 20.18 12.88
N ALA A 23 -2.08 19.34 13.61
CA ALA A 23 -2.31 17.90 13.58
C ALA A 23 -3.75 17.58 14.03
N ASN A 24 -4.34 16.55 13.41
CA ASN A 24 -5.70 16.06 13.57
C ASN A 24 -6.82 17.03 13.18
N ALA A 25 -6.53 18.18 12.56
CA ALA A 25 -7.59 19.05 12.09
C ALA A 25 -8.45 18.34 11.00
N PRO A 26 -9.78 18.51 11.03
CA PRO A 26 -10.64 18.06 9.95
C PRO A 26 -10.41 18.95 8.72
N VAL A 27 -10.24 18.32 7.55
CA VAL A 27 -10.08 19.02 6.28
C VAL A 27 -10.90 18.30 5.21
N ALA A 28 -11.52 19.07 4.31
CA ALA A 28 -12.15 18.52 3.12
C ALA A 28 -11.12 18.42 1.99
N ILE A 29 -11.14 17.35 1.21
CA ILE A 29 -10.23 17.18 0.06
C ILE A 29 -10.98 17.58 -1.20
N ALA A 30 -10.48 18.59 -1.90
CA ALA A 30 -11.09 19.10 -3.14
C ALA A 30 -10.50 18.42 -4.38
N ALA A 31 -9.18 18.21 -4.40
CA ALA A 31 -8.47 17.66 -5.56
C ALA A 31 -7.16 16.97 -5.16
N ARG A 32 -6.57 16.22 -6.10
CA ARG A 32 -5.26 15.59 -5.96
C ARG A 32 -4.42 15.85 -7.20
N GLN A 33 -3.16 16.22 -6.99
CA GLN A 33 -2.17 16.40 -8.06
C GLN A 33 -0.84 15.75 -7.63
N GLY A 34 -0.57 14.55 -8.15
CA GLY A 34 0.63 13.79 -7.81
C GLY A 34 0.74 13.46 -6.32
N GLY A 35 1.84 13.91 -5.70
CA GLY A 35 2.13 13.78 -4.26
C GLY A 35 1.47 14.85 -3.37
N TRP A 36 0.57 15.65 -3.94
CA TRP A 36 -0.12 16.75 -3.27
C TRP A 36 -1.63 16.56 -3.27
N MET A 37 -2.28 17.04 -2.22
CA MET A 37 -3.73 17.11 -2.12
C MET A 37 -4.16 18.53 -1.81
N GLN A 38 -5.15 19.01 -2.55
CA GLN A 38 -5.79 20.27 -2.28
C GLN A 38 -6.83 20.05 -1.17
N VAL A 39 -6.70 20.81 -0.10
CA VAL A 39 -7.54 20.72 1.08
C VAL A 39 -8.17 22.07 1.40
N GLU A 40 -9.38 22.01 1.92
CA GLU A 40 -10.12 23.17 2.39
C GLU A 40 -10.34 23.08 3.90
N THR A 41 -10.02 24.18 4.59
CA THR A 41 -10.09 24.27 6.04
C THR A 41 -10.28 25.73 6.47
N GLY A 42 -11.25 25.99 7.36
CA GLY A 42 -11.50 27.34 7.88
C GLY A 42 -11.75 28.42 6.80
N GLY A 43 -12.31 28.02 5.64
CA GLY A 43 -12.54 28.92 4.51
C GLY A 43 -11.32 29.21 3.62
N LYS A 44 -10.17 28.58 3.89
CA LYS A 44 -8.96 28.67 3.06
C LYS A 44 -8.76 27.37 2.28
N SER A 45 -8.30 27.48 1.05
CA SER A 45 -7.93 26.34 0.18
C SER A 45 -6.43 26.38 -0.09
N GLY A 46 -5.79 25.22 -0.08
CA GLY A 46 -4.37 25.09 -0.38
C GLY A 46 -3.90 23.65 -0.48
N TRP A 47 -2.61 23.46 -0.68
CA TRP A 47 -1.99 22.17 -0.99
C TRP A 47 -1.17 21.65 0.19
N VAL A 48 -1.34 20.36 0.48
CA VAL A 48 -0.58 19.62 1.50
C VAL A 48 -0.05 18.31 0.92
N HIS A 49 1.01 17.75 1.52
CA HIS A 49 1.54 16.48 1.06
C HIS A 49 0.55 15.33 1.31
N THR A 50 0.39 14.44 0.33
CA THR A 50 -0.54 13.29 0.44
C THR A 50 -0.23 12.42 1.65
N LEU A 51 1.05 12.26 2.00
CA LEU A 51 1.51 11.46 3.13
C LEU A 51 1.08 12.03 4.49
N ASN A 52 0.82 13.33 4.56
CA ASN A 52 0.42 14.00 5.80
C ASN A 52 -1.08 13.92 6.04
N VAL A 53 -1.87 13.48 5.06
CA VAL A 53 -3.33 13.37 5.18
C VAL A 53 -3.74 11.92 5.39
N ARG A 54 -4.50 11.70 6.45
CA ARG A 54 -5.18 10.44 6.77
C ARG A 54 -6.64 10.56 6.39
N LEU A 55 -7.04 9.84 5.36
CA LEU A 55 -8.46 9.65 5.06
C LEU A 55 -9.07 8.87 6.22
N ALA A 56 -10.03 9.47 6.93
CA ALA A 56 -10.85 8.70 7.85
C ALA A 56 -11.52 7.61 7.02
N GLY A 57 -11.39 6.34 7.43
CA GLY A 57 -11.85 5.19 6.68
C GLY A 57 -13.32 5.31 6.31
N GLY A 58 -13.57 5.84 5.13
CA GLY A 58 -14.86 5.93 4.46
C GLY A 58 -14.51 5.71 3.00
N GLY A 59 -14.86 4.52 2.50
CA GLY A 59 -14.61 4.16 1.11
C GLY A 59 -15.09 5.28 0.20
N ALA A 60 -14.30 5.55 -0.85
CA ALA A 60 -14.74 6.40 -1.93
C ALA A 60 -15.94 5.73 -2.63
N THR A 61 -17.14 5.90 -2.08
CA THR A 61 -18.41 5.62 -2.75
C THR A 61 -18.75 6.80 -3.65
N GLY A 62 -17.92 6.97 -4.68
CA GLY A 62 -18.27 7.77 -5.86
C GLY A 62 -18.99 6.88 -6.86
N SER A 63 -20.32 6.99 -6.87
CA SER A 63 -21.21 6.82 -8.04
C SER A 63 -21.22 5.47 -8.77
N GLY A 64 -22.27 4.69 -8.52
CA GLY A 64 -22.75 3.63 -9.42
C GLY A 64 -22.27 2.23 -9.06
N GLY A 65 -23.18 1.42 -8.51
CA GLY A 65 -22.96 0.06 -7.99
C GLY A 65 -22.43 -0.99 -8.98
N LEU A 66 -22.17 -0.63 -10.24
CA LEU A 66 -21.53 -1.50 -11.24
C LEU A 66 -20.08 -1.07 -11.55
N MET A 67 -19.72 0.20 -11.33
CA MET A 67 -18.35 0.71 -11.52
C MET A 67 -17.46 0.47 -10.29
N ALA A 68 -18.05 0.33 -9.10
CA ALA A 68 -17.35 -0.02 -7.87
C ALA A 68 -16.71 -1.43 -7.91
N ALA A 69 -17.29 -2.36 -8.67
CA ALA A 69 -16.69 -3.68 -8.88
C ALA A 69 -15.52 -3.63 -9.88
N ALA A 70 -15.63 -2.80 -10.93
CA ALA A 70 -14.58 -2.60 -11.93
C ALA A 70 -13.39 -1.76 -11.40
N SER A 71 -13.60 -0.93 -10.37
CA SER A 71 -12.50 -0.24 -9.70
C SER A 71 -11.65 -1.18 -8.85
N VAL A 72 -12.18 -2.29 -8.33
CA VAL A 72 -11.36 -3.34 -7.66
C VAL A 72 -10.34 -3.96 -8.63
N PHE A 73 -10.74 -4.16 -9.90
CA PHE A 73 -9.85 -4.65 -10.96
C PHE A 73 -8.85 -3.59 -11.47
N ARG A 74 -9.14 -2.30 -11.29
CA ARG A 74 -8.22 -1.19 -11.65
C ARG A 74 -7.40 -0.67 -10.46
N THR A 75 -7.73 -1.04 -9.23
CA THR A 75 -6.97 -0.67 -8.03
C THR A 75 -5.84 -1.67 -7.73
N GLY A 76 -5.01 -1.97 -8.74
CA GLY A 76 -3.61 -2.37 -8.49
C GLY A 76 -2.78 -1.27 -7.79
N SER A 77 -3.41 -0.18 -7.34
CA SER A 77 -2.82 1.00 -6.72
C SER A 77 -3.15 1.15 -5.22
N SER A 78 -3.81 0.19 -4.58
CA SER A 78 -3.91 0.19 -3.12
C SER A 78 -2.57 -0.19 -2.50
N GLY A 79 -1.60 0.73 -2.54
CA GLY A 79 -0.53 0.99 -1.57
C GLY A 79 0.05 -0.15 -0.72
N THR A 80 0.13 -1.39 -1.21
CA THR A 80 0.81 -2.50 -0.56
C THR A 80 2.22 -2.63 -1.12
N GLN A 81 3.03 -1.57 -0.98
CA GLN A 81 4.46 -1.81 -0.85
C GLN A 81 4.68 -2.36 0.56
N VAL A 82 4.68 -3.69 0.63
CA VAL A 82 4.89 -4.49 1.84
C VAL A 82 6.35 -4.35 2.25
N THR A 83 6.70 -3.30 2.98
CA THR A 83 7.95 -3.27 3.73
C THR A 83 7.65 -3.71 5.17
N THR A 84 7.63 -5.03 5.35
CA THR A 84 7.85 -5.78 6.62
C THR A 84 7.06 -5.39 7.89
N GLY A 85 5.98 -4.62 7.82
CA GLY A 85 5.18 -4.22 8.98
C GLY A 85 3.80 -4.89 9.03
N VAL A 86 3.44 -5.46 10.18
CA VAL A 86 2.13 -6.04 10.48
C VAL A 86 1.04 -4.97 10.55
N LYS A 87 0.58 -4.47 9.40
CA LYS A 87 -0.57 -3.56 9.36
C LYS A 87 -1.85 -4.38 9.19
N GLY A 88 -2.56 -4.59 10.30
CA GLY A 88 -3.88 -5.25 10.33
C GLY A 88 -3.93 -6.59 11.06
N LEU A 89 -2.80 -7.09 11.57
CA LEU A 89 -2.73 -8.29 12.41
C LEU A 89 -2.30 -7.87 13.82
N GLY A 90 -3.16 -8.12 14.81
CA GLY A 90 -2.84 -7.86 16.22
C GLY A 90 -1.90 -8.93 16.81
N GLU A 91 -1.30 -8.64 17.95
CA GLU A 91 -0.41 -9.58 18.65
C GLU A 91 -1.13 -10.89 19.06
N SER A 92 -2.43 -10.81 19.34
CA SER A 92 -3.32 -11.96 19.57
C SER A 92 -3.50 -12.82 18.33
N ASP A 93 -3.68 -12.19 17.17
CA ASP A 93 -3.94 -12.87 15.90
C ASP A 93 -2.68 -13.60 15.43
N LEU A 94 -1.51 -13.00 15.67
CA LEU A 94 -0.21 -13.64 15.41
C LEU A 94 0.07 -14.81 16.36
N ARG A 95 -0.37 -14.72 17.63
CA ARG A 95 -0.25 -15.82 18.61
C ARG A 95 -1.20 -16.98 18.30
N ALA A 96 -2.40 -16.67 17.82
CA ALA A 96 -3.41 -17.65 17.47
C ALA A 96 -3.27 -18.16 16.03
N ALA A 97 -2.38 -17.59 15.22
CA ALA A 97 -2.15 -18.01 13.85
C ALA A 97 -1.78 -19.49 13.81
N GLN A 98 -2.60 -20.28 13.12
CA GLN A 98 -2.37 -21.70 12.88
C GLN A 98 -2.16 -21.93 11.38
N PRO A 99 -1.34 -22.92 10.99
CA PRO A 99 -1.22 -23.32 9.60
C PRO A 99 -2.57 -23.83 9.07
N ASP A 100 -3.05 -23.22 7.99
CA ASP A 100 -4.20 -23.76 7.26
C ASP A 100 -3.71 -24.83 6.28
N ALA A 101 -3.91 -26.10 6.65
CA ALA A 101 -3.49 -27.24 5.83
C ALA A 101 -4.24 -27.34 4.48
N ALA A 102 -5.49 -26.84 4.41
CA ALA A 102 -6.25 -26.84 3.17
C ALA A 102 -5.70 -25.80 2.19
N GLN A 103 -5.35 -24.62 2.68
CA GLN A 103 -4.68 -23.58 1.88
C GLN A 103 -3.28 -24.00 1.46
N LEU A 104 -2.54 -24.72 2.32
CA LEU A 104 -1.24 -25.28 1.96
C LEU A 104 -1.36 -26.32 0.84
N ALA A 105 -2.38 -27.17 0.87
CA ALA A 105 -2.64 -28.13 -0.20
C ALA A 105 -2.99 -27.44 -1.53
N LEU A 106 -3.79 -26.37 -1.51
CA LEU A 106 -4.09 -25.56 -2.70
C LEU A 106 -2.84 -24.89 -3.26
N LEU A 107 -1.98 -24.34 -2.40
CA LEU A 107 -0.70 -23.76 -2.82
C LEU A 107 0.19 -24.80 -3.51
N ASN A 108 0.30 -26.00 -2.92
CA ASN A 108 1.07 -27.09 -3.50
C ASN A 108 0.47 -27.56 -4.84
N ALA A 109 -0.84 -27.52 -5.01
CA ALA A 109 -1.50 -27.84 -6.27
C ALA A 109 -1.22 -26.82 -7.39
N GLN A 110 -0.88 -25.57 -7.04
CA GLN A 110 -0.45 -24.53 -7.98
C GLN A 110 1.09 -24.49 -8.18
N ALA A 111 1.84 -25.33 -7.46
CA ALA A 111 3.28 -25.36 -7.59
C ALA A 111 3.70 -26.01 -8.92
N VAL A 112 4.59 -25.33 -9.65
CA VAL A 112 5.24 -25.90 -10.84
C VAL A 112 6.21 -26.99 -10.39
N THR A 113 6.17 -28.15 -11.05
CA THR A 113 7.07 -29.25 -10.71
C THR A 113 8.52 -28.90 -11.06
N ALA A 114 9.48 -29.48 -10.33
CA ALA A 114 10.90 -29.27 -10.63
C ALA A 114 11.28 -29.71 -12.06
N ALA A 115 10.61 -30.76 -12.57
CA ALA A 115 10.79 -31.24 -13.93
C ALA A 115 10.34 -30.21 -14.97
N ASP A 116 9.14 -29.65 -14.81
CA ASP A 116 8.60 -28.63 -15.73
C ASP A 116 9.43 -27.36 -15.71
N ALA A 117 9.85 -26.92 -14.51
CA ALA A 117 10.73 -25.78 -14.33
C ALA A 117 12.08 -25.99 -15.03
N SER A 118 12.68 -27.19 -14.89
CA SER A 118 13.95 -27.53 -15.55
C SER A 118 13.83 -27.61 -17.08
N GLY A 119 12.73 -28.17 -17.59
CA GLY A 119 12.46 -28.26 -19.02
C GLY A 119 12.17 -26.89 -19.65
N GLN A 120 11.52 -25.98 -18.93
CA GLN A 120 11.36 -24.59 -19.36
C GLN A 120 12.69 -23.83 -19.32
N ALA A 121 13.52 -24.09 -18.31
CA ALA A 121 14.84 -23.48 -18.20
C ALA A 121 15.76 -23.85 -19.38
N THR A 122 15.82 -25.13 -19.75
CA THR A 122 16.62 -25.58 -20.90
C THR A 122 16.10 -25.04 -22.22
N ARG A 123 14.78 -25.01 -22.45
CA ARG A 123 14.16 -24.41 -23.64
C ARG A 123 14.50 -22.92 -23.81
N ASN A 124 14.64 -22.20 -22.70
CA ASN A 124 14.97 -20.78 -22.69
C ASN A 124 16.49 -20.51 -22.60
N GLY A 125 17.34 -21.54 -22.72
CA GLY A 125 18.79 -21.39 -22.65
C GLY A 125 19.33 -20.95 -21.29
N LEU A 126 18.55 -21.11 -20.22
CA LEU A 126 18.95 -20.75 -18.86
C LEU A 126 19.97 -21.75 -18.32
N LYS A 127 21.05 -21.23 -17.72
CA LYS A 127 22.11 -22.03 -17.09
C LYS A 127 21.81 -22.20 -15.59
N PRO A 128 22.01 -23.41 -15.02
CA PRO A 128 21.82 -23.63 -13.60
C PRO A 128 22.82 -22.79 -12.79
N ASN A 129 22.32 -22.12 -11.75
CA ASN A 129 23.14 -21.38 -10.79
C ASN A 129 22.82 -21.90 -9.39
N GLN A 130 23.81 -22.47 -8.70
CA GLN A 130 23.64 -22.92 -7.31
C GLN A 130 23.83 -21.73 -6.37
N VAL A 131 22.77 -21.37 -5.65
CA VAL A 131 22.83 -20.38 -4.58
C VAL A 131 22.87 -21.13 -3.25
N ALA A 132 23.90 -20.90 -2.44
CA ALA A 132 23.99 -21.48 -1.11
C ALA A 132 22.87 -20.93 -0.21
N TYR A 133 22.26 -21.81 0.59
CA TYR A 133 21.30 -21.36 1.60
C TYR A 133 21.96 -20.39 2.59
N LEU A 134 21.20 -19.37 2.99
CA LEU A 134 21.63 -18.45 4.03
C LEU A 134 21.87 -19.23 5.32
N LYS A 135 23.00 -18.98 5.99
CA LYS A 135 23.31 -19.59 7.28
C LYS A 135 22.21 -19.21 8.28
N PRO A 136 21.69 -20.16 9.08
CA PRO A 136 20.70 -19.84 10.10
C PRO A 136 21.27 -18.78 11.05
N GLY A 137 20.50 -17.70 11.25
CA GLY A 137 20.90 -16.60 12.12
C GLY A 137 21.07 -17.07 13.55
N LYS A 138 22.10 -16.57 14.26
CA LYS A 138 22.29 -16.87 15.68
C LYS A 138 21.08 -16.36 16.46
N ARG A 139 20.37 -17.27 17.13
CA ARG A 139 19.37 -16.92 18.15
C ARG A 139 20.12 -16.25 19.32
N LYS A 140 19.76 -15.01 19.66
CA LYS A 140 20.14 -14.37 20.92
C LYS A 140 19.13 -14.76 21.99
#